data_AF-A0A957DQ35-F1
#
_entry.id   AF-A0A957DQ35-F1
#
_cell.length_a   1.000
_cell.length_b   1.000
_cell.length_c   1.000
_cell.angle_alpha   90.00
_cell.angle_beta   90.00
_cell.angle_gamma   90.00
#
_symmetry.space_group_name_H-M   'P 1'
#
loop_
_entity.id
_entity.type
_entity.pdbx_description
1 polymer ?
#
loop_
_entity_poly.entity_id
_entity_poly.type
_entity_poly.pdbx_seq_one_letter_code
_entity_poly.pdbx_strand_id
1 'polypeptide(L)'
;AVRSSAVDEDGEHRRFAGTFDTFLWVCGMADVLEKINQCQASLFSTRANNYRIQMKLAGGSTAVPPMAVIIQAMIPAQAAGVMMTLNPINGDRSKIAIESTWGLGQLLVDGTTTPDRFLVDKITGEVIEEKIAHKTKMLQANKKRESGTAVVPVPSHLAKASSLTTNELKELCSYGRRLETHFGVPQDIEFATYQNEIYLLQARPETVWAQKQKKVYGLNGRPIDYIVNTLTNFGKT
;
A
#
# COMPACT_ATOMS: atom_id res chain seq x y z
N ALA A 1 -10.48 8.53 -10.64
CA ALA A 1 -9.14 8.89 -10.13
C ALA A 1 -8.24 9.13 -11.33
N VAL A 2 -7.39 10.15 -11.22
CA VAL A 2 -6.28 10.41 -12.14
C VAL A 2 -5.01 10.16 -11.35
N ARG A 3 -4.34 9.04 -11.63
CA ARG A 3 -3.17 8.55 -10.87
C ARG A 3 -1.92 8.66 -11.73
N SER A 4 -0.84 9.16 -11.16
CA SER A 4 0.49 9.08 -11.78
C SER A 4 1.00 7.64 -11.77
N SER A 5 1.77 7.28 -12.80
CA SER A 5 2.45 5.99 -12.91
C SER A 5 3.77 6.17 -13.66
N ALA A 6 4.83 6.48 -12.91
CA ALA A 6 6.17 6.61 -13.49
C ALA A 6 6.89 5.24 -13.55
N VAL A 7 7.71 5.01 -14.59
CA VAL A 7 8.38 3.71 -14.81
C VAL A 7 9.25 3.26 -13.63
N ASP A 8 9.87 4.20 -12.92
CA ASP A 8 10.72 3.87 -11.76
C ASP A 8 9.94 3.86 -10.44
N GLU A 9 8.65 4.22 -10.42
CA GLU A 9 7.92 4.50 -9.18
C GLU A 9 7.86 3.30 -8.21
N ASP A 10 7.77 2.10 -8.79
CA ASP A 10 7.70 0.81 -8.10
C ASP A 10 8.91 -0.11 -8.39
N GLY A 11 10.05 0.47 -8.80
CA GLY A 11 11.26 -0.29 -9.16
C GLY A 11 11.90 -1.09 -8.02
N GLU A 12 12.61 -2.16 -8.36
CA GLU A 12 13.16 -3.19 -7.44
C GLU A 12 14.11 -2.65 -6.35
N HIS A 13 14.71 -1.48 -6.56
CA HIS A 13 15.82 -1.02 -5.74
C HIS A 13 15.51 0.12 -4.78
N ARG A 14 14.46 0.94 -5.00
CA ARG A 14 14.04 2.03 -4.10
C ARG A 14 12.68 2.57 -4.53
N ARG A 15 11.68 2.53 -3.63
CA ARG A 15 10.31 2.97 -3.94
C ARG A 15 10.20 4.50 -3.99
N PHE A 16 9.37 4.98 -4.91
CA PHE A 16 8.95 6.39 -5.04
C PHE A 16 7.51 6.57 -4.51
N ALA A 17 7.05 5.69 -3.63
CA ALA A 17 5.66 5.68 -3.16
C ALA A 17 5.21 7.08 -2.72
N GLY A 18 4.15 7.58 -3.35
CA GLY A 18 3.58 8.89 -3.04
C GLY A 18 4.47 10.07 -3.42
N THR A 19 5.38 9.94 -4.40
CA THR A 19 6.23 11.06 -4.88
C THR A 19 5.53 11.96 -5.88
N PHE A 20 4.55 11.42 -6.60
CA PHE A 20 3.82 12.10 -7.65
C PHE A 20 2.36 12.28 -7.26
N ASP A 21 1.68 13.18 -7.96
CA ASP A 21 0.33 13.59 -7.57
C ASP A 21 -0.72 12.57 -8.05
N THR A 22 -1.71 12.36 -7.20
CA THR A 22 -2.92 11.58 -7.49
C THR A 22 -4.13 12.44 -7.14
N PHE A 23 -5.12 12.44 -8.03
CA PHE A 23 -6.36 13.21 -7.86
C PHE A 23 -7.56 12.26 -7.81
N LEU A 24 -8.30 12.34 -6.70
CA LEU A 24 -9.50 11.55 -6.49
C LEU A 24 -10.76 12.34 -6.85
N TRP A 25 -11.81 11.61 -7.23
CA TRP A 25 -13.14 12.17 -7.50
C TRP A 25 -13.17 13.26 -8.58
N VAL A 26 -12.42 13.06 -9.67
CA VAL A 26 -12.39 13.97 -10.82
C VAL A 26 -13.55 13.68 -11.76
N CYS A 27 -14.36 14.69 -12.06
CA CYS A 27 -15.56 14.58 -12.88
C CYS A 27 -15.51 15.54 -14.06
N GLY A 28 -15.92 15.08 -15.25
CA GLY A 28 -15.90 15.88 -16.48
C GLY A 28 -14.57 15.80 -17.24
N MET A 29 -14.65 15.84 -18.58
CA MET A 29 -13.48 15.68 -19.45
C MET A 29 -12.44 16.79 -19.26
N ALA A 30 -12.89 18.04 -19.08
CA ALA A 30 -11.99 19.19 -18.89
C ALA A 30 -11.14 19.03 -17.62
N ASP A 31 -11.75 18.71 -16.48
CA ASP A 31 -11.04 18.46 -15.23
C ASP A 31 -10.08 17.28 -15.36
N VAL A 32 -10.48 16.19 -16.04
CA VAL A 32 -9.60 15.03 -16.27
C VAL A 32 -8.34 15.45 -17.04
N LEU A 33 -8.49 16.21 -18.13
CA LEU A 33 -7.35 16.70 -18.91
C LEU A 33 -6.45 17.64 -18.09
N GLU A 34 -7.04 18.50 -17.26
CA GLU A 34 -6.28 19.36 -16.35
C GLU A 34 -5.46 18.52 -15.34
N LYS A 35 -6.08 17.49 -14.74
CA LYS A 35 -5.40 16.64 -13.77
C LYS A 35 -4.35 15.73 -14.39
N ILE A 36 -4.51 15.33 -15.65
CA ILE A 36 -3.43 14.66 -16.41
C ILE A 36 -2.20 15.56 -16.49
N ASN A 37 -2.38 16.83 -16.88
CA ASN A 37 -1.27 17.79 -16.95
C ASN A 37 -0.65 18.02 -15.57
N GLN A 38 -1.44 18.07 -14.50
CA GLN A 38 -0.91 18.21 -13.12
C GLN A 38 -0.12 16.97 -12.67
N CYS A 39 -0.59 15.75 -12.97
CA CYS A 39 0.17 14.53 -12.70
C CYS A 39 1.54 14.59 -13.40
N GLN A 40 1.57 14.95 -14.68
CA GLN A 40 2.82 15.08 -15.43
C GLN A 40 3.72 16.20 -14.87
N ALA A 41 3.14 17.35 -14.49
CA ALA A 41 3.88 18.45 -13.88
C ALA A 41 4.49 18.04 -12.52
N SER A 42 3.87 17.11 -11.78
CA SER A 42 4.37 16.63 -10.49
C SER A 42 5.75 15.97 -10.58
N LEU A 43 6.17 15.51 -11.78
CA LEU A 43 7.55 15.09 -12.07
C LEU A 43 8.59 16.17 -11.74
N PHE A 44 8.19 17.44 -11.78
CA PHE A 44 9.06 18.60 -11.55
C PHE A 44 8.83 19.26 -10.19
N SER A 45 8.03 18.63 -9.32
CA SER A 45 7.82 19.10 -7.95
C SER A 45 9.13 19.15 -7.15
N THR A 46 9.17 19.95 -6.09
CA THR A 46 10.32 20.01 -5.17
C THR A 46 10.64 18.64 -4.57
N ARG A 47 9.62 17.83 -4.27
CA ARG A 47 9.78 16.45 -3.77
C ARG A 47 10.46 15.56 -4.79
N ALA A 48 9.99 15.57 -6.04
CA ALA A 48 10.59 14.79 -7.13
C ALA A 48 12.03 15.23 -7.44
N ASN A 49 12.30 16.53 -7.42
CA ASN A 49 13.64 17.08 -7.60
C ASN A 49 14.59 16.66 -6.47
N ASN A 50 14.18 16.83 -5.22
CA ASN A 50 15.00 16.45 -4.07
C ASN A 50 15.34 14.96 -4.09
N TYR A 51 14.37 14.12 -4.45
CA TYR A 51 14.61 12.69 -4.63
C TYR A 51 15.65 12.41 -5.72
N ARG A 52 15.53 13.03 -6.90
CA ARG A 52 16.52 12.87 -7.98
C ARG A 52 17.93 13.29 -7.55
N ILE A 53 18.05 14.34 -6.74
CA ILE A 53 19.33 14.75 -6.17
C ILE A 53 19.89 13.65 -5.26
N GLN A 54 19.07 13.05 -4.40
CA GLN A 54 19.49 11.93 -3.54
C GLN A 54 19.90 10.70 -4.37
N MET A 55 19.21 10.42 -5.48
CA MET A 55 19.61 9.36 -6.41
C MET A 55 20.96 9.64 -7.06
N LYS A 56 21.20 10.89 -7.50
CA LYS A 56 22.50 11.31 -8.02
C LYS A 56 23.62 11.05 -7.03
N LEU A 57 23.41 11.42 -5.76
CA LEU A 57 24.39 11.22 -4.69
C LEU A 57 24.65 9.73 -4.41
N ALA A 58 23.67 8.86 -4.67
CA ALA A 58 23.79 7.42 -4.57
C ALA A 58 24.32 6.74 -5.85
N GLY A 59 24.76 7.49 -6.86
CA GLY A 59 25.26 6.96 -8.13
C GLY A 59 24.18 6.49 -9.12
N GLY A 60 22.92 6.86 -8.88
CA GLY A 60 21.78 6.56 -9.76
C GLY A 60 21.56 7.60 -10.87
N SER A 61 20.61 7.30 -11.77
CA SER A 61 20.20 8.19 -12.86
C SER A 61 19.51 9.45 -12.34
N THR A 62 19.72 10.58 -13.02
CA THR A 62 19.01 11.85 -12.78
C THR A 62 18.02 12.20 -13.87
N ALA A 63 17.83 11.30 -14.85
CA ALA A 63 16.86 11.51 -15.90
C ALA A 63 15.46 11.64 -15.31
N VAL A 64 14.62 12.47 -15.93
CA VAL A 64 13.19 12.50 -15.60
C VAL A 64 12.59 11.21 -16.18
N PRO A 65 12.00 10.33 -15.37
CA PRO A 65 11.44 9.09 -15.88
C PRO A 65 10.21 9.39 -16.75
N PRO A 66 9.94 8.58 -17.77
CA PRO A 66 8.65 8.64 -18.45
C PRO A 66 7.53 8.31 -17.46
N MET A 67 6.40 9.02 -17.60
CA MET A 67 5.22 8.85 -16.76
C MET A 67 3.99 8.64 -17.63
N ALA A 68 3.28 7.55 -17.35
CA ALA A 68 1.91 7.37 -17.77
C ALA A 68 0.96 7.97 -16.72
N VAL A 69 -0.27 8.28 -17.14
CA VAL A 69 -1.34 8.69 -16.24
C VAL A 69 -2.49 7.69 -16.38
N ILE A 70 -2.90 7.11 -15.26
CA ILE A 70 -3.98 6.12 -15.20
C ILE A 70 -5.28 6.85 -14.87
N ILE A 71 -6.28 6.67 -15.73
CA ILE A 71 -7.66 7.11 -15.49
C ILE A 71 -8.47 5.90 -15.03
N GLN A 72 -8.83 5.89 -13.75
CA GLN A 72 -9.54 4.78 -13.12
C GLN A 72 -10.92 5.26 -12.63
N ALA A 73 -11.96 4.45 -12.83
CA ALA A 73 -13.28 4.77 -12.28
C ALA A 73 -13.22 4.92 -10.74
N MET A 74 -13.95 5.89 -10.19
CA MET A 74 -14.05 6.06 -8.74
C MET A 74 -15.09 5.10 -8.16
N ILE A 75 -14.78 4.56 -6.99
CA ILE A 75 -15.72 3.78 -6.19
C ILE A 75 -16.15 4.64 -4.99
N PRO A 76 -17.46 4.74 -4.69
CA PRO A 76 -17.98 5.43 -3.51
C PRO A 76 -17.69 4.63 -2.22
N ALA A 77 -16.41 4.42 -1.91
CA ALA A 77 -15.94 3.52 -0.86
C ALA A 77 -16.62 3.79 0.49
N GLN A 78 -17.16 2.74 1.09
CA GLN A 78 -17.59 2.73 2.50
C GLN A 78 -16.37 2.65 3.40
N ALA A 79 -15.45 1.73 3.10
CA ALA A 79 -14.13 1.66 3.70
C ALA A 79 -13.07 1.47 2.62
N ALA A 80 -11.83 1.80 2.96
CA ALA A 80 -10.67 1.57 2.09
C ALA A 80 -9.43 1.33 2.94
N GLY A 81 -8.44 0.68 2.35
CA GLY A 81 -7.28 0.25 3.09
C GLY A 81 -6.11 -0.20 2.25
N VAL A 82 -5.08 -0.63 2.96
CA VAL A 82 -3.90 -1.29 2.42
C VAL A 82 -3.77 -2.68 3.03
N MET A 83 -3.32 -3.62 2.22
CA MET A 83 -3.06 -5.00 2.61
C MET A 83 -1.66 -5.39 2.18
N MET A 84 -0.86 -5.84 3.14
CA MET A 84 0.46 -6.42 2.89
C MET A 84 0.40 -7.91 3.10
N THR A 85 0.88 -8.70 2.13
CA THR A 85 0.85 -10.17 2.23
C THR A 85 2.01 -10.74 3.05
N LEU A 86 2.46 -9.97 4.05
CA LEU A 86 3.34 -10.38 5.13
C LEU A 86 3.11 -9.46 6.32
N ASN A 87 3.62 -9.83 7.49
CA ASN A 87 3.66 -8.91 8.63
C ASN A 87 4.80 -7.88 8.44
N PRO A 88 4.49 -6.57 8.28
CA PRO A 88 5.53 -5.57 8.01
C PRO A 88 6.44 -5.29 9.21
N ILE A 89 6.07 -5.70 10.43
CA ILE A 89 6.85 -5.48 11.65
C ILE A 89 8.03 -6.44 11.73
N ASN A 90 7.85 -7.71 11.35
CA ASN A 90 8.84 -8.77 11.54
C ASN A 90 9.14 -9.60 10.27
N GLY A 91 8.44 -9.36 9.16
CA GLY A 91 8.63 -10.06 7.90
C GLY A 91 7.98 -11.45 7.84
N ASP A 92 7.12 -11.80 8.80
CA ASP A 92 6.44 -13.09 8.81
C ASP A 92 5.49 -13.23 7.60
N ARG A 93 5.88 -14.09 6.66
CA ARG A 93 5.12 -14.38 5.43
C ARG A 93 3.95 -15.32 5.66
N SER A 94 3.76 -15.88 6.85
CA SER A 94 2.58 -16.67 7.19
C SER A 94 1.35 -15.79 7.48
N LYS A 95 1.52 -14.46 7.53
CA LYS A 95 0.48 -13.50 7.88
C LYS A 95 0.12 -12.58 6.73
N ILE A 96 -1.05 -11.97 6.83
CA ILE A 96 -1.48 -10.83 6.04
C ILE A 96 -1.82 -9.70 7.01
N ALA A 97 -1.16 -8.55 6.85
CA ALA A 97 -1.45 -7.35 7.62
C ALA A 97 -2.41 -6.46 6.81
N ILE A 98 -3.48 -6.01 7.43
CA ILE A 98 -4.50 -5.16 6.81
C ILE A 98 -4.67 -3.91 7.67
N GLU A 99 -4.59 -2.74 7.06
CA GLU A 99 -4.98 -1.48 7.67
C GLU A 99 -6.15 -0.87 6.90
N SER A 100 -7.17 -0.36 7.59
CA SER A 100 -8.35 0.20 6.94
C SER A 100 -8.94 1.40 7.68
N THR A 101 -9.67 2.23 6.94
CA THR A 101 -10.39 3.39 7.47
C THR A 101 -11.73 3.57 6.75
N TRP A 102 -12.60 4.42 7.30
CA TRP A 102 -13.86 4.78 6.64
C TRP A 102 -13.62 5.75 5.48
N GLY A 103 -14.42 5.62 4.42
CA GLY A 103 -14.34 6.43 3.21
C GLY A 103 -13.19 6.05 2.29
N LEU A 104 -12.71 7.03 1.52
CA LEU A 104 -11.60 6.88 0.57
C LEU A 104 -10.25 6.73 1.30
N GLY A 105 -9.38 5.87 0.78
CA GLY A 105 -8.14 5.44 1.45
C GLY A 105 -7.00 6.46 1.49
N GLN A 106 -7.13 7.61 0.81
CA GLN A 106 -6.02 8.56 0.67
C GLN A 106 -5.50 9.08 2.02
N LEU A 107 -6.36 9.33 3.01
CA LEU A 107 -5.90 9.78 4.33
C LEU A 107 -5.04 8.73 5.05
N LEU A 108 -5.29 7.45 4.78
CA LEU A 108 -4.51 6.34 5.32
C LEU A 108 -3.15 6.29 4.63
N VAL A 109 -3.13 6.35 3.29
CA VAL A 109 -1.89 6.37 2.49
C VAL A 109 -1.01 7.56 2.85
N ASP A 110 -1.60 8.72 3.10
CA ASP A 110 -0.89 9.94 3.52
C ASP A 110 -0.44 9.89 5.00
N GLY A 111 -0.84 8.88 5.77
CA GLY A 111 -0.53 8.75 7.21
C GLY A 111 -1.23 9.80 8.09
N THR A 112 -2.32 10.40 7.62
CA THR A 112 -3.01 11.51 8.29
C THR A 112 -4.25 11.07 9.08
N THR A 113 -4.55 9.77 9.11
CA THR A 113 -5.62 9.18 9.93
C THR A 113 -5.10 7.96 10.67
N THR A 114 -5.70 7.62 11.81
CA THR A 114 -5.40 6.39 12.55
C THR A 114 -6.31 5.28 12.05
N PRO A 115 -5.78 4.23 11.39
CA PRO A 115 -6.60 3.16 10.83
C PRO A 115 -6.89 2.06 11.85
N ASP A 116 -7.87 1.22 11.54
CA ASP A 116 -7.98 -0.10 12.13
C ASP A 116 -6.83 -0.97 11.63
N ARG A 117 -6.37 -1.91 12.46
CA ARG A 117 -5.33 -2.86 12.10
C ARG A 117 -5.78 -4.27 12.37
N PHE A 118 -5.55 -5.14 11.39
CA PHE A 118 -5.84 -6.56 11.48
C PHE A 118 -4.60 -7.36 11.07
N LEU A 119 -4.33 -8.44 11.80
CA LEU A 119 -3.36 -9.45 11.40
C LEU A 119 -4.11 -10.75 11.18
N VAL A 120 -4.06 -11.26 9.95
CA VAL A 120 -4.79 -12.46 9.54
C VAL A 120 -3.80 -13.59 9.30
N ASP A 121 -4.13 -14.79 9.78
CA ASP A 121 -3.39 -16.00 9.41
C ASP A 121 -3.63 -16.31 7.94
N LYS A 122 -2.56 -16.41 7.16
CA LYS A 122 -2.68 -16.62 5.71
C LYS A 122 -3.23 -18.01 5.39
N ILE A 123 -2.99 -19.02 6.22
CA ILE A 123 -3.43 -20.39 5.95
C ILE A 123 -4.90 -20.54 6.36
N THR A 124 -5.23 -20.24 7.60
CA THR A 124 -6.58 -20.46 8.14
C THR A 124 -7.56 -19.37 7.73
N GLY A 125 -7.08 -18.16 7.42
CA GLY A 125 -7.91 -16.98 7.16
C GLY A 125 -8.51 -16.37 8.43
N GLU A 126 -8.05 -16.80 9.61
CA GLU A 126 -8.53 -16.28 10.89
C GLU A 126 -7.82 -14.99 11.29
N VAL A 127 -8.56 -14.09 11.93
CA VAL A 127 -8.00 -12.86 12.50
C VAL A 127 -7.30 -13.22 13.81
N ILE A 128 -5.99 -13.03 13.86
CA ILE A 128 -5.13 -13.30 15.01
C ILE A 128 -5.08 -12.08 15.94
N GLU A 129 -5.05 -10.89 15.34
CA GLU A 129 -4.99 -9.63 16.06
C GLU A 129 -5.93 -8.62 15.41
N GLU A 130 -6.68 -7.90 16.24
CA GLU A 130 -7.57 -6.82 15.84
C GLU A 130 -7.35 -5.63 16.77
N LYS A 131 -7.09 -4.47 16.17
CA LYS A 131 -6.96 -3.18 16.86
C LYS A 131 -7.82 -2.15 16.17
N ILE A 132 -8.98 -1.87 16.75
CA ILE A 132 -9.93 -0.89 16.23
C ILE A 132 -9.59 0.51 16.76
N ALA A 133 -9.35 1.43 15.84
CA ALA A 133 -9.03 2.82 16.16
C ALA A 133 -10.29 3.67 16.32
N HIS A 134 -10.17 4.73 17.14
CA HIS A 134 -11.13 5.81 17.17
C HIS A 134 -10.92 6.74 15.97
N LYS A 135 -11.63 6.44 14.87
CA LYS A 135 -11.55 7.17 13.60
C LYS A 135 -12.38 8.45 13.68
N THR A 136 -11.72 9.61 13.69
CA THR A 136 -12.38 10.91 13.90
C THR A 136 -12.81 11.59 12.59
N LYS A 137 -12.14 11.28 11.48
CA LYS A 137 -12.37 11.88 10.17
C LYS A 137 -12.26 10.83 9.05
N MET A 138 -12.98 11.07 7.96
CA MET A 138 -12.97 10.26 6.74
C MET A 138 -12.95 11.16 5.51
N LEU A 139 -12.42 10.65 4.40
CA LEU A 139 -12.44 11.33 3.11
C LEU A 139 -13.58 10.78 2.26
N GLN A 140 -14.35 11.66 1.63
CA GLN A 140 -15.43 11.27 0.73
C GLN A 140 -15.49 12.21 -0.47
N ALA A 141 -16.33 11.88 -1.45
CA ALA A 141 -16.76 12.80 -2.49
C ALA A 141 -17.26 14.12 -1.89
N ASN A 142 -16.86 15.25 -2.49
CA ASN A 142 -17.36 16.54 -2.04
C ASN A 142 -18.84 16.70 -2.41
N LYS A 143 -19.74 16.70 -1.43
CA LYS A 143 -21.19 16.82 -1.68
C LYS A 143 -21.62 18.20 -2.22
N LYS A 144 -20.74 19.22 -2.18
CA LYS A 144 -21.02 20.60 -2.62
C LYS A 144 -20.50 20.90 -4.02
N ARG A 145 -19.77 19.97 -4.64
CA ARG A 145 -19.16 20.15 -5.96
C ARG A 145 -19.32 18.84 -6.74
N GLU A 146 -19.31 18.93 -8.06
CA GLU A 146 -19.31 17.71 -8.89
C GLU A 146 -17.98 16.96 -8.77
N SER A 147 -16.87 17.70 -8.70
CA SER A 147 -15.51 17.20 -8.68
C SER A 147 -14.82 17.49 -7.34
N GLY A 148 -13.93 16.58 -6.93
CA GLY A 148 -13.08 16.67 -5.76
C GLY A 148 -13.62 15.96 -4.50
N THR A 149 -12.78 15.96 -3.47
CA THR A 149 -13.04 15.27 -2.20
C THR A 149 -13.18 16.27 -1.05
N ALA A 150 -13.78 15.80 0.06
CA ALA A 150 -13.89 16.55 1.30
C ALA A 150 -13.59 15.65 2.49
N VAL A 151 -12.81 16.17 3.43
CA VAL A 151 -12.63 15.54 4.75
C VAL A 151 -13.84 15.91 5.61
N VAL A 152 -14.50 14.91 6.17
CA VAL A 152 -15.67 15.08 7.04
C VAL A 152 -15.48 14.28 8.34
N PRO A 153 -16.16 14.68 9.44
CA PRO A 153 -16.19 13.86 10.65
C PRO A 153 -16.79 12.49 10.37
N VAL A 154 -16.24 11.46 10.99
CA VAL A 154 -16.87 10.13 11.00
C VAL A 154 -18.10 10.18 11.91
N PRO A 155 -19.26 9.66 11.49
CA PRO A 155 -20.43 9.55 12.35
C PRO A 155 -20.10 8.84 13.67
N SER A 156 -20.66 9.32 14.79
CA SER A 156 -20.32 8.82 16.14
C SER A 156 -20.49 7.31 16.29
N HIS A 157 -21.52 6.73 15.67
CA HIS A 157 -21.77 5.28 15.69
C HIS A 157 -20.73 4.45 14.90
N LEU A 158 -20.00 5.07 13.96
CA LEU A 158 -18.93 4.43 13.19
C LEU A 158 -17.54 4.69 13.77
N ALA A 159 -17.37 5.75 14.57
CA ALA A 159 -16.05 6.22 15.01
C ALA A 159 -15.23 5.14 15.75
N LYS A 160 -15.89 4.25 16.50
CA LYS A 160 -15.26 3.12 17.22
C LYS A 160 -15.66 1.75 16.64
N ALA A 161 -16.39 1.72 15.53
CA ALA A 161 -16.74 0.47 14.86
C ALA A 161 -15.58 0.03 13.95
N SER A 162 -15.45 -1.28 13.76
CA SER A 162 -14.56 -1.82 12.73
C SER A 162 -14.99 -1.34 11.35
N SER A 163 -14.04 -0.86 10.55
CA SER A 163 -14.26 -0.46 9.16
C SER A 163 -14.41 -1.64 8.21
N LEU A 164 -14.06 -2.85 8.64
CA LEU A 164 -14.20 -4.07 7.86
C LEU A 164 -14.96 -5.14 8.65
N THR A 165 -15.79 -5.89 7.94
CA THR A 165 -16.45 -7.08 8.44
C THR A 165 -15.51 -8.28 8.42
N THR A 166 -15.82 -9.29 9.23
CA THR A 166 -15.07 -10.57 9.22
C THR A 166 -15.08 -11.25 7.85
N ASN A 167 -16.16 -11.11 7.08
CA ASN A 167 -16.25 -11.66 5.73
C ASN A 167 -15.32 -10.93 4.76
N GLU A 168 -15.29 -9.59 4.79
CA GLU A 168 -14.35 -8.81 3.98
C GLU A 168 -12.89 -9.15 4.32
N LEU A 169 -12.55 -9.35 5.59
CA LEU A 169 -11.20 -9.76 6.00
C LEU A 169 -10.81 -11.14 5.42
N LYS A 170 -11.74 -12.10 5.40
CA LYS A 170 -11.51 -13.43 4.79
C LYS A 170 -11.36 -13.33 3.28
N GLU A 171 -12.17 -12.52 2.61
CA GLU A 171 -12.07 -12.28 1.17
C GLU A 171 -10.75 -11.59 0.80
N LEU A 172 -10.38 -10.54 1.53
CA LEU A 172 -9.09 -9.87 1.37
C LEU A 172 -7.93 -10.86 1.54
N CYS A 173 -7.97 -11.73 2.56
CA CYS A 173 -6.97 -12.78 2.73
C CYS A 173 -6.89 -13.71 1.50
N SER A 174 -8.04 -14.12 0.96
CA SER A 174 -8.12 -14.92 -0.26
C SER A 174 -7.51 -14.20 -1.47
N TYR A 175 -7.82 -12.92 -1.68
CA TYR A 175 -7.24 -12.12 -2.75
C TYR A 175 -5.74 -11.91 -2.60
N GLY A 176 -5.28 -11.62 -1.38
CA GLY A 176 -3.86 -11.46 -1.07
C GLY A 176 -3.06 -12.72 -1.44
N ARG A 177 -3.54 -13.90 -1.06
CA ARG A 177 -2.93 -15.18 -1.44
C ARG A 177 -2.86 -15.37 -2.95
N ARG A 178 -3.95 -15.09 -3.66
CA ARG A 178 -4.03 -15.24 -5.12
C ARG A 178 -3.06 -14.30 -5.83
N LEU A 179 -2.97 -13.04 -5.39
CA LEU A 179 -2.05 -12.05 -5.95
C LEU A 179 -0.59 -12.41 -5.66
N GLU A 180 -0.26 -12.77 -4.43
CA GLU A 180 1.11 -13.20 -4.08
C GLU A 180 1.52 -14.46 -4.86
N THR A 181 0.60 -15.41 -5.05
CA THR A 181 0.85 -16.60 -5.88
C THR A 181 1.07 -16.22 -7.34
N HIS A 182 0.26 -15.29 -7.87
CA HIS A 182 0.35 -14.84 -9.25
C HIS A 182 1.67 -14.10 -9.53
N PHE A 183 2.09 -13.20 -8.64
CA PHE A 183 3.30 -12.39 -8.80
C PHE A 183 4.58 -13.05 -8.25
N GLY A 184 4.46 -14.13 -7.47
CA GLY A 184 5.58 -14.89 -6.92
C GLY A 184 6.35 -14.19 -5.78
N VAL A 185 5.93 -12.99 -5.37
CA VAL A 185 6.54 -12.20 -4.30
C VAL A 185 5.45 -11.60 -3.41
N PRO A 186 5.73 -11.31 -2.12
CA PRO A 186 4.76 -10.65 -1.26
C PRO A 186 4.31 -9.33 -1.87
N GLN A 187 3.06 -8.95 -1.62
CA GLN A 187 2.43 -7.79 -2.26
C GLN A 187 2.02 -6.75 -1.22
N ASP A 188 1.98 -5.50 -1.65
CA ASP A 188 1.41 -4.33 -1.00
C ASP A 188 0.27 -3.82 -1.90
N ILE A 189 -0.96 -3.86 -1.38
CA ILE A 189 -2.19 -3.81 -2.16
C ILE A 189 -3.11 -2.73 -1.59
N GLU A 190 -3.56 -1.79 -2.42
CA GLU A 190 -4.64 -0.86 -2.06
C GLU A 190 -6.00 -1.47 -2.43
N PHE A 191 -6.99 -1.30 -1.56
CA PHE A 191 -8.35 -1.76 -1.82
C PHE A 191 -9.41 -0.76 -1.33
N ALA A 192 -10.62 -0.91 -1.84
CA ALA A 192 -11.82 -0.26 -1.34
C ALA A 192 -12.96 -1.28 -1.19
N THR A 193 -13.88 -1.01 -0.28
CA THR A 193 -15.11 -1.78 -0.12
C THR A 193 -16.33 -0.91 -0.38
N TYR A 194 -17.31 -1.46 -1.08
CA TYR A 194 -18.59 -0.80 -1.34
C TYR A 194 -19.68 -1.85 -1.53
N GLN A 195 -20.76 -1.76 -0.77
CA GLN A 195 -21.92 -2.66 -0.88
C GLN A 195 -21.53 -4.15 -0.76
N ASN A 196 -20.65 -4.46 0.20
CA ASN A 196 -20.09 -5.80 0.45
C ASN A 196 -19.22 -6.37 -0.69
N GLU A 197 -18.84 -5.55 -1.67
CA GLU A 197 -17.86 -5.92 -2.68
C GLU A 197 -16.51 -5.26 -2.40
N ILE A 198 -15.43 -6.01 -2.67
CA ILE A 198 -14.06 -5.53 -2.57
C ILE A 198 -13.51 -5.23 -3.96
N TYR A 199 -12.93 -4.05 -4.09
CA TYR A 199 -12.26 -3.58 -5.29
C TYR A 199 -10.77 -3.42 -5.01
N LEU A 200 -9.95 -4.13 -5.78
CA LEU A 200 -8.49 -3.97 -5.73
C LEU A 200 -8.12 -2.77 -6.61
N LEU A 201 -7.45 -1.78 -6.00
CA LEU A 201 -7.15 -0.51 -6.66
C LEU A 201 -5.74 -0.46 -7.23
N GLN A 202 -4.80 -1.09 -6.52
CA GLN A 202 -3.39 -1.17 -6.90
C GLN A 202 -2.77 -2.41 -6.23
N ALA A 203 -1.81 -3.05 -6.89
CA ALA A 203 -0.98 -4.09 -6.31
C ALA A 203 0.46 -3.90 -6.77
N ARG A 204 1.41 -4.03 -5.84
CA ARG A 204 2.84 -3.93 -6.14
C ARG A 204 3.66 -4.85 -5.22
N PRO A 205 4.87 -5.27 -5.63
CA PRO A 205 5.75 -6.08 -4.79
C PRO A 205 6.12 -5.40 -3.47
N GLU A 206 6.02 -6.08 -2.32
CA GLU A 206 6.57 -5.70 -1.01
C GLU A 206 8.11 -5.73 -1.06
N THR A 207 8.78 -4.60 -0.79
CA THR A 207 10.24 -4.50 -0.99
C THR A 207 11.05 -4.36 0.30
N VAL A 208 10.44 -3.99 1.43
CA VAL A 208 11.17 -3.75 2.69
C VAL A 208 11.79 -5.04 3.22
N TRP A 209 11.03 -6.14 3.22
CA TRP A 209 11.52 -7.44 3.69
C TRP A 209 12.17 -8.26 2.58
N ALA A 210 11.79 -8.05 1.31
CA ALA A 210 12.47 -8.66 0.17
C ALA A 210 13.95 -8.26 0.09
N GLN A 211 14.28 -7.00 0.43
CA GLN A 211 15.67 -6.50 0.43
C GLN A 211 16.49 -7.01 1.62
N LYS A 212 15.89 -7.18 2.81
CA LYS A 212 16.58 -7.72 4.00
C LYS A 212 16.97 -9.19 3.85
N GLN A 213 16.27 -9.97 3.03
CA GLN A 213 16.53 -11.40 2.85
C GLN A 213 17.69 -11.73 1.89
N LYS A 214 18.33 -10.73 1.23
CA LYS A 214 19.57 -10.95 0.46
C LYS A 214 20.81 -10.99 1.37
N LYS A 215 20.89 -11.99 2.26
CA LYS A 215 22.18 -12.57 2.69
C LYS A 215 22.26 -13.97 2.11
N VAL A 216 22.68 -14.06 0.86
CA VAL A 216 23.15 -15.34 0.31
C VAL A 216 24.50 -15.59 1.00
N TYR A 217 24.50 -16.40 2.05
CA TYR A 217 25.74 -17.02 2.50
C TYR A 217 26.15 -17.97 1.38
N GLY A 218 27.19 -17.59 0.63
CA GLY A 218 27.79 -18.49 -0.36
C GLY A 218 28.17 -19.79 0.34
N LEU A 219 27.58 -20.90 -0.08
CA LEU A 219 27.89 -22.22 0.46
C LEU A 219 29.28 -22.65 -0.04
N ASN A 220 30.33 -22.19 0.64
CA ASN A 220 31.62 -22.86 0.62
C ASN A 220 31.66 -23.86 1.78
N GLY A 221 30.98 -24.99 1.63
CA GLY A 221 30.92 -26.04 2.65
C GLY A 221 29.71 -26.97 2.49
N ARG A 222 29.75 -28.16 3.09
CA ARG A 222 28.62 -29.09 3.04
C ARG A 222 27.48 -28.50 3.88
N PRO A 223 26.20 -28.67 3.48
CA PRO A 223 25.05 -28.14 4.23
C PRO A 223 25.02 -28.53 5.72
N ILE A 224 25.61 -29.68 6.06
CA ILE A 224 25.69 -30.18 7.44
C ILE A 224 26.62 -29.34 8.32
N ASP A 225 27.67 -28.73 7.76
CA ASP A 225 28.63 -27.91 8.49
C ASP A 225 27.97 -26.60 8.97
N TYR A 226 26.99 -26.11 8.21
CA TYR A 226 26.21 -24.92 8.55
C TYR A 226 25.21 -25.20 9.70
N ILE A 227 24.55 -26.36 9.67
CA ILE A 227 23.64 -26.78 10.74
C ILE A 227 24.41 -26.95 12.05
N VAL A 228 25.56 -27.65 12.01
CA VAL A 228 26.39 -27.87 13.19
C VAL A 228 26.90 -26.54 13.75
N ASN A 229 27.43 -25.65 12.92
CA ASN A 229 27.93 -24.34 13.39
C ASN A 229 26.83 -23.41 13.92
N THR A 230 25.62 -23.51 13.38
CA THR A 230 24.49 -22.70 13.85
C THR A 230 24.00 -23.21 15.20
N LEU A 231 23.98 -24.53 15.42
CA LEU A 231 23.54 -25.14 16.67
C LEU A 231 24.61 -25.04 17.78
N THR A 232 25.90 -25.07 17.46
CA THR A 232 26.98 -24.99 18.45
C THR A 232 27.30 -23.55 18.90
N ASN A 233 26.96 -22.53 18.09
CA ASN A 233 27.20 -21.12 18.44
C ASN A 233 26.11 -20.46 19.29
N PHE A 234 25.07 -21.20 19.72
CA PHE A 234 24.00 -20.68 20.59
C PHE A 234 24.44 -20.36 22.05
N GLY A 235 25.73 -20.44 22.36
CA GLY A 235 26.27 -20.23 23.72
C GLY A 235 27.30 -19.09 23.86
N LYS A 236 27.50 -18.23 22.85
CA LYS A 236 28.40 -17.08 22.94
C LYS A 236 27.75 -15.79 22.44
N THR A 237 26.86 -15.25 23.24
CA THR A 237 26.65 -13.81 23.53
C THR A 237 25.76 -13.70 24.74
#